data_AF-A0A5J5EQY3-F1
#
_entry.id   AF-A0A5J5EQY3-F1
#
_cell.length_a   1.000
_cell.length_b   1.000
_cell.length_c   1.000
_cell.angle_alpha   90.00
_cell.angle_beta   90.00
_cell.angle_gamma   90.00
#
_symmetry.space_group_name_H-M   'P 1'
#
loop_
_entity.id
_entity.type
_entity.pdbx_description
1 polymer ?
#
loop_
_entity_poly.entity_id
_entity_poly.type
_entity_poly.pdbx_seq_one_letter_code
_entity_poly.pdbx_strand_id
1 'polypeptide(L)'
;MRALSFAALIGLTSFVRGQDIDPAADLDSFGNNTLFNTWRPQYHFLAPAGWMNDPCGAGYDPHRDEYHLMYQFNPNHVQWGNMSWGHAVSKDLITWTDVGGWRNSEAVALAPSESYDRLGIFSGTMQPTNLTGGQDGTLMLFYTSVDALPTNWKLPYIPGTESQSLALSSDGGRTWQKYEGNPVIEGSPEGWNITGHRDPFFELWPEMDQLLGQEEEHWYMVLGSGIKGVGPRMPLYSAKRNDPTKWTFLGALWEPSMNETFGDVKVTGSYGFNFEVPNFFSLKDSRGKAHYYVSMGAEGGSIPSHSRWSLWSEGQVTRRQNGSAEFSVMSSGVSDWGNLYAITAFQDTKHNRRVQWGWSEEDMNSYGVKAQGFQGAFGLPRELFVKETYNIIPEPGNPIAAKSGEVATQNANGTFTASTLGVRPLQDVVKGLRQGSKKTSFRPGKRSSTEYLNESSAHFSLSATLSSASGPAGFIIRASEDGTEQTAIVYDPTAHTISVDRSRSSLITQFANFMASGHYFAPLLHGGKREAVRLDVFVDGSLVEVFANDRFALTTRVYPSKQDATKMALYVEDGAEAKFEDVTVYANFKNVFPGRPKNSSSPLVWDSPEVSGNGTYWAGW
;
A
#
# COMPACT_ATOMS: atom_id res chain seq x y z
N MET A 1 66.69 -16.18 -3.63
CA MET A 1 65.57 -16.60 -4.51
C MET A 1 64.39 -16.92 -3.60
N ARG A 2 63.23 -16.33 -3.91
CA ARG A 2 62.11 -16.15 -3.00
C ARG A 2 61.34 -17.45 -2.72
N ALA A 3 61.04 -17.66 -1.44
CA ALA A 3 59.97 -18.53 -0.98
C ALA A 3 58.60 -17.92 -1.33
N LEU A 4 57.62 -18.77 -1.66
CA LEU A 4 56.22 -18.39 -1.73
C LEU A 4 55.39 -19.43 -0.99
N SER A 5 54.89 -18.99 0.16
CA SER A 5 53.94 -19.68 1.03
C SER A 5 52.59 -19.82 0.34
N PHE A 6 52.00 -21.01 0.42
CA PHE A 6 50.57 -21.23 0.17
C PHE A 6 49.84 -21.14 1.51
N ALA A 7 49.11 -20.06 1.73
CA ALA A 7 48.11 -19.95 2.80
C ALA A 7 47.01 -19.00 2.35
N ALA A 8 45.82 -19.54 2.09
CA ALA A 8 44.51 -18.96 2.42
C ALA A 8 43.43 -19.89 1.84
N LEU A 9 43.00 -20.85 2.67
CA LEU A 9 41.75 -21.56 2.46
C LEU A 9 40.63 -20.54 2.72
N ILE A 10 39.89 -20.13 1.70
CA ILE A 10 38.71 -19.27 1.84
C ILE A 10 37.67 -20.09 2.61
N GLY A 11 37.39 -19.67 3.85
CA GLY A 11 36.36 -20.25 4.69
C GLY A 11 34.99 -19.95 4.09
N LEU A 12 34.30 -20.98 3.61
CA LEU A 12 32.85 -20.99 3.53
C LEU A 12 32.32 -20.99 4.96
N THR A 13 32.07 -19.80 5.53
CA THR A 13 31.30 -19.68 6.76
C THR A 13 29.85 -20.04 6.44
N SER A 14 29.47 -21.27 6.77
CA SER A 14 28.07 -21.65 6.88
C SER A 14 27.40 -20.75 7.92
N PHE A 15 26.52 -19.84 7.49
CA PHE A 15 25.70 -19.06 8.40
C PHE A 15 24.86 -20.01 9.26
N VAL A 16 25.11 -20.01 10.57
CA VAL A 16 24.27 -20.74 11.52
C VAL A 16 23.04 -19.89 11.79
N ARG A 17 21.87 -20.43 11.47
CA ARG A 17 20.57 -19.85 11.81
C ARG A 17 20.52 -19.61 13.33
N GLY A 18 20.44 -18.35 13.76
CA GLY A 18 20.41 -18.02 15.19
C GLY A 18 21.53 -17.11 15.72
N GLN A 19 22.33 -16.51 14.84
CA GLN A 19 23.37 -15.53 15.21
C GLN A 19 23.05 -14.14 14.68
N ASP A 20 23.53 -13.12 15.39
CA ASP A 20 23.55 -11.74 14.93
C ASP A 20 24.26 -11.66 13.57
N ILE A 21 23.77 -10.77 12.70
CA ILE A 21 24.45 -10.44 11.45
C ILE A 21 25.55 -9.44 11.79
N ASP A 22 26.79 -9.82 11.48
CA ASP A 22 27.95 -8.93 11.57
C ASP A 22 27.71 -7.71 10.66
N PRO A 23 27.60 -6.48 11.21
CA PRO A 23 27.36 -5.29 10.43
C PRO A 23 28.46 -4.95 9.41
N ALA A 24 29.66 -5.52 9.58
CA ALA A 24 30.77 -5.38 8.64
C ALA A 24 30.74 -6.42 7.51
N ALA A 25 29.87 -7.43 7.58
CA ALA A 25 29.77 -8.47 6.56
C ALA A 25 29.15 -7.94 5.27
N ASP A 26 29.69 -8.40 4.14
CA ASP A 26 29.12 -8.05 2.84
C ASP A 26 27.92 -8.94 2.49
N LEU A 27 26.69 -8.45 2.68
CA LEU A 27 25.47 -9.23 2.44
C LEU A 27 25.28 -9.62 0.96
N ASP A 28 25.85 -8.88 0.01
CA ASP A 28 25.79 -9.25 -1.41
C ASP A 28 26.63 -10.48 -1.75
N SER A 29 27.61 -10.80 -0.89
CA SER A 29 28.43 -12.00 -0.99
C SER A 29 27.76 -13.26 -0.41
N PHE A 30 26.64 -13.10 0.31
CA PHE A 30 25.96 -14.23 0.92
C PHE A 30 25.24 -15.07 -0.15
N GLY A 31 25.10 -16.36 0.14
CA GLY A 31 24.35 -17.25 -0.74
C GLY A 31 22.88 -16.85 -0.87
N ASN A 32 22.27 -17.11 -2.03
CA ASN A 32 20.86 -16.83 -2.28
C ASN A 32 19.98 -17.46 -1.20
N ASN A 33 18.92 -16.75 -0.78
CA ASN A 33 17.93 -17.19 0.20
C ASN A 33 18.47 -17.50 1.62
N THR A 34 19.73 -17.21 1.94
CA THR A 34 20.31 -17.49 3.26
C THR A 34 19.69 -16.67 4.40
N LEU A 35 19.17 -15.48 4.11
CA LEU A 35 18.49 -14.58 5.04
C LEU A 35 16.96 -14.60 4.92
N PHE A 36 16.39 -15.60 4.21
CA PHE A 36 14.98 -15.63 3.84
C PHE A 36 13.99 -15.49 5.01
N ASN A 37 14.35 -15.95 6.21
CA ASN A 37 13.47 -15.88 7.38
C ASN A 37 13.84 -14.75 8.35
N THR A 38 14.94 -14.04 8.12
CA THR A 38 15.54 -13.13 9.11
C THR A 38 14.59 -11.96 9.42
N TRP A 39 14.05 -11.35 8.37
CA TRP A 39 13.19 -10.17 8.48
C TRP A 39 11.81 -10.37 7.84
N ARG A 40 11.44 -11.61 7.54
CA ARG A 40 10.22 -11.92 6.76
C ARG A 40 8.96 -11.73 7.61
N PRO A 41 7.97 -10.94 7.12
CA PRO A 41 6.64 -10.87 7.72
C PRO A 41 5.96 -12.25 7.78
N GLN A 42 5.15 -12.49 8.82
CA GLN A 42 4.47 -13.76 9.08
C GLN A 42 2.95 -13.65 9.11
N TYR A 43 2.42 -12.47 9.41
CA TYR A 43 0.99 -12.22 9.51
C TYR A 43 0.47 -11.16 8.53
N HIS A 44 1.36 -10.60 7.69
CA HIS A 44 0.99 -9.83 6.51
C HIS A 44 0.95 -10.69 5.26
N PHE A 45 0.19 -10.23 4.27
CA PHE A 45 0.19 -10.86 2.96
C PHE A 45 1.50 -10.58 2.21
N LEU A 46 2.10 -11.62 1.63
CA LEU A 46 3.25 -11.51 0.74
C LEU A 46 3.32 -12.72 -0.19
N ALA A 47 4.01 -12.58 -1.32
CA ALA A 47 4.28 -13.65 -2.27
C ALA A 47 5.10 -14.79 -1.62
N PRO A 48 5.04 -16.03 -2.15
CA PRO A 48 5.78 -17.16 -1.59
C PRO A 48 7.29 -16.92 -1.48
N ALA A 49 7.89 -16.27 -2.48
CA ALA A 49 9.30 -15.85 -2.57
C ALA A 49 9.45 -14.85 -3.72
N GLY A 50 10.66 -14.36 -3.99
CA GLY A 50 10.93 -13.50 -5.14
C GLY A 50 10.30 -12.10 -5.04
N TRP A 51 10.14 -11.44 -6.18
CA TRP A 51 9.66 -10.07 -6.28
C TRP A 51 8.15 -10.01 -6.33
N MET A 52 7.55 -9.20 -5.46
CA MET A 52 6.19 -8.73 -5.62
C MET A 52 6.09 -7.21 -5.49
N ASN A 53 5.10 -6.63 -6.17
CA ASN A 53 4.67 -5.27 -5.94
C ASN A 53 3.15 -5.18 -5.92
N ASP A 54 2.57 -4.22 -6.62
CA ASP A 54 1.18 -3.79 -6.60
C ASP A 54 0.15 -4.89 -6.27
N PRO A 55 -0.76 -4.65 -5.29
CA PRO A 55 -2.00 -5.41 -5.21
C PRO A 55 -2.83 -5.16 -6.47
N CYS A 56 -3.35 -6.24 -7.05
CA CYS A 56 -4.21 -6.20 -8.22
C CYS A 56 -5.32 -7.26 -8.08
N GLY A 57 -6.37 -7.16 -8.90
CA GLY A 57 -7.44 -8.15 -8.98
C GLY A 57 -8.17 -8.44 -7.65
N ALA A 58 -8.03 -7.58 -6.64
CA ALA A 58 -8.64 -7.80 -5.33
C ALA A 58 -10.17 -7.74 -5.45
N GLY A 59 -10.87 -8.71 -4.88
CA GLY A 59 -12.33 -8.72 -4.90
C GLY A 59 -12.94 -9.90 -4.16
N TYR A 60 -14.27 -9.88 -4.04
CA TYR A 60 -15.04 -10.95 -3.42
C TYR A 60 -15.95 -11.62 -4.46
N ASP A 61 -15.86 -12.95 -4.56
CA ASP A 61 -16.76 -13.80 -5.34
C ASP A 61 -17.96 -14.21 -4.45
N PRO A 62 -19.14 -13.59 -4.63
CA PRO A 62 -20.33 -13.96 -3.86
C PRO A 62 -20.89 -15.33 -4.24
N HIS A 63 -20.54 -15.89 -5.42
CA HIS A 63 -21.00 -17.20 -5.86
C HIS A 63 -20.32 -18.33 -5.06
N ARG A 64 -19.05 -18.12 -4.66
CA ARG A 64 -18.24 -19.12 -3.95
C ARG A 64 -17.91 -18.74 -2.51
N ASP A 65 -18.41 -17.60 -2.03
CA ASP A 65 -18.05 -17.02 -0.73
C ASP A 65 -16.53 -16.97 -0.56
N GLU A 66 -15.81 -16.33 -1.48
CA GLU A 66 -14.35 -16.34 -1.53
C GLU A 66 -13.77 -14.97 -1.86
N TYR A 67 -12.75 -14.56 -1.13
CA TYR A 67 -11.93 -13.42 -1.46
C TYR A 67 -10.78 -13.84 -2.37
N HIS A 68 -10.51 -13.01 -3.38
CA HIS A 68 -9.40 -13.11 -4.29
C HIS A 68 -8.46 -11.94 -4.04
N LEU A 69 -7.16 -12.22 -4.00
CA LEU A 69 -6.13 -11.19 -3.98
C LEU A 69 -4.99 -11.62 -4.90
N MET A 70 -4.75 -10.81 -5.92
CA MET A 70 -3.63 -10.97 -6.83
C MET A 70 -2.58 -9.89 -6.56
N TYR A 71 -1.40 -10.10 -7.10
CA TYR A 71 -0.27 -9.20 -6.92
C TYR A 71 0.63 -9.28 -8.14
N GLN A 72 1.21 -8.15 -8.56
CA GLN A 72 2.30 -8.16 -9.52
C GLN A 72 3.45 -9.02 -8.97
N PHE A 73 3.93 -9.96 -9.78
CA PHE A 73 4.80 -11.05 -9.38
C PHE A 73 5.86 -11.37 -10.46
N ASN A 74 7.11 -11.44 -10.05
CA ASN A 74 8.21 -11.99 -10.83
C ASN A 74 8.83 -13.18 -10.08
N PRO A 75 8.38 -14.43 -10.35
CA PRO A 75 8.84 -15.61 -9.63
C PRO A 75 10.32 -15.86 -9.86
N ASN A 76 11.00 -16.42 -8.86
CA ASN A 76 12.42 -16.79 -8.92
C ASN A 76 13.39 -15.60 -9.18
N HIS A 77 12.91 -14.37 -9.05
CA HIS A 77 13.68 -13.15 -9.22
C HIS A 77 13.48 -12.21 -8.02
N VAL A 78 14.42 -11.31 -7.75
CA VAL A 78 14.35 -10.32 -6.67
C VAL A 78 14.34 -8.89 -7.19
N GLN A 79 14.13 -8.69 -8.48
CA GLN A 79 13.87 -7.40 -9.10
C GLN A 79 12.61 -7.45 -9.98
N TRP A 80 12.12 -6.27 -10.29
CA TRP A 80 11.05 -6.07 -11.25
C TRP A 80 11.48 -6.55 -12.66
N GLY A 81 10.60 -7.29 -13.33
CA GLY A 81 10.80 -7.79 -14.70
C GLY A 81 9.76 -8.85 -15.06
N ASN A 82 9.54 -9.09 -16.36
CA ASN A 82 8.63 -10.11 -16.89
C ASN A 82 7.30 -10.21 -16.12
N MET A 83 6.66 -9.05 -15.89
CA MET A 83 5.67 -8.96 -14.82
C MET A 83 4.45 -9.84 -15.09
N SER A 84 4.10 -10.66 -14.11
CA SER A 84 2.93 -11.54 -14.10
C SER A 84 2.06 -11.23 -12.88
N TRP A 85 0.91 -11.87 -12.74
CA TRP A 85 0.10 -11.80 -11.52
C TRP A 85 0.17 -13.13 -10.76
N GLY A 86 0.62 -13.07 -9.51
CA GLY A 86 0.45 -14.15 -8.55
C GLY A 86 -0.96 -14.09 -7.92
N HIS A 87 -1.47 -15.21 -7.40
CA HIS A 87 -2.85 -15.29 -6.88
C HIS A 87 -2.97 -16.13 -5.61
N ALA A 88 -3.71 -15.61 -4.64
CA ALA A 88 -4.17 -16.35 -3.48
C ALA A 88 -5.64 -16.07 -3.17
N VAL A 89 -6.28 -17.01 -2.47
CA VAL A 89 -7.68 -16.93 -2.05
C VAL A 89 -7.85 -17.07 -0.55
N SER A 90 -8.92 -16.49 -0.01
CA SER A 90 -9.26 -16.52 1.42
C SER A 90 -10.77 -16.55 1.65
N LYS A 91 -11.22 -17.13 2.77
CA LYS A 91 -12.62 -17.04 3.22
C LYS A 91 -12.87 -15.87 4.20
N ASP A 92 -11.81 -15.34 4.77
CA ASP A 92 -11.85 -14.49 5.97
C ASP A 92 -10.90 -13.28 5.90
N LEU A 93 -10.21 -13.05 4.78
CA LEU A 93 -9.14 -12.04 4.59
C LEU A 93 -7.96 -12.18 5.57
N ILE A 94 -7.90 -13.29 6.32
CA ILE A 94 -6.88 -13.57 7.33
C ILE A 94 -5.99 -14.71 6.84
N THR A 95 -6.60 -15.83 6.46
CA THR A 95 -5.90 -17.06 6.08
C THR A 95 -5.97 -17.23 4.58
N TRP A 96 -4.81 -17.36 3.95
CA TRP A 96 -4.65 -17.36 2.51
C TRP A 96 -4.12 -18.71 2.03
N THR A 97 -4.58 -19.10 0.84
CA THR A 97 -4.09 -20.27 0.10
C THR A 97 -3.64 -19.81 -1.27
N ASP A 98 -2.38 -20.09 -1.63
CA ASP A 98 -1.88 -19.85 -2.98
C ASP A 98 -2.67 -20.70 -3.98
N VAL A 99 -3.13 -20.09 -5.07
CA VAL A 99 -3.78 -20.79 -6.17
C VAL A 99 -2.71 -21.40 -7.06
N GLY A 100 -2.86 -22.67 -7.44
CA GLY A 100 -1.87 -23.42 -8.23
C GLY A 100 -0.72 -24.00 -7.39
N GLY A 101 -0.29 -23.31 -6.34
CA GLY A 101 0.75 -23.76 -5.42
C GLY A 101 1.67 -22.62 -5.01
N TRP A 102 2.68 -22.90 -4.20
CA TRP A 102 3.59 -21.86 -3.67
C TRP A 102 5.00 -21.92 -4.26
N ARG A 103 5.36 -22.99 -4.99
CA ARG A 103 6.74 -23.19 -5.44
C ARG A 103 6.98 -22.49 -6.77
N ASN A 104 8.09 -21.78 -6.88
CA ASN A 104 8.50 -21.14 -8.14
C ASN A 104 7.35 -20.29 -8.73
N SER A 105 6.94 -20.59 -9.95
CA SER A 105 5.85 -19.95 -10.67
C SER A 105 4.46 -20.58 -10.45
N GLU A 106 4.30 -21.57 -9.56
CA GLU A 106 3.01 -22.23 -9.33
C GLU A 106 1.89 -21.26 -8.90
N ALA A 107 2.24 -20.15 -8.25
CA ALA A 107 1.29 -19.12 -7.83
C ALA A 107 0.84 -18.17 -8.96
N VAL A 108 1.47 -18.25 -10.14
CA VAL A 108 1.17 -17.38 -11.28
C VAL A 108 -0.19 -17.74 -11.87
N ALA A 109 -1.10 -16.77 -11.87
CA ALA A 109 -2.44 -16.90 -12.43
C ALA A 109 -2.57 -16.28 -13.84
N LEU A 110 -1.81 -15.21 -14.12
CA LEU A 110 -1.83 -14.52 -15.40
C LEU A 110 -0.40 -14.10 -15.76
N ALA A 111 0.09 -14.48 -16.94
CA ALA A 111 1.46 -14.21 -17.40
C ALA A 111 1.48 -13.66 -18.84
N PRO A 112 2.53 -12.92 -19.24
CA PRO A 112 2.78 -12.56 -20.63
C PRO A 112 2.68 -13.78 -21.55
N SER A 113 1.84 -13.70 -22.58
CA SER A 113 1.66 -14.81 -23.55
C SER A 113 1.27 -14.34 -24.94
N GLU A 114 0.83 -13.09 -25.09
CA GLU A 114 0.33 -12.54 -26.34
C GLU A 114 1.23 -11.41 -26.82
N SER A 115 1.16 -11.08 -28.11
CA SER A 115 1.99 -10.00 -28.67
C SER A 115 1.75 -8.66 -27.98
N TYR A 116 0.52 -8.38 -27.54
CA TYR A 116 0.14 -7.12 -26.90
C TYR A 116 0.56 -7.02 -25.42
N ASP A 117 0.97 -8.12 -24.78
CA ASP A 117 1.40 -8.15 -23.37
C ASP A 117 2.77 -8.81 -23.15
N ARG A 118 3.55 -8.99 -24.22
CA ARG A 118 4.80 -9.76 -24.21
C ARG A 118 5.89 -9.23 -23.27
N LEU A 119 5.79 -7.98 -22.80
CA LEU A 119 6.76 -7.38 -21.88
C LEU A 119 6.22 -7.19 -20.46
N GLY A 120 4.95 -7.52 -20.20
CA GLY A 120 4.40 -7.51 -18.85
C GLY A 120 2.89 -7.38 -18.78
N ILE A 121 2.37 -7.83 -17.65
CA ILE A 121 0.98 -7.69 -17.22
C ILE A 121 0.98 -6.79 -15.99
N PHE A 122 0.62 -5.54 -16.19
CA PHE A 122 0.59 -4.50 -15.16
C PHE A 122 -0.71 -4.54 -14.37
N SER A 123 -0.86 -3.63 -13.40
CA SER A 123 -1.94 -3.66 -12.41
C SER A 123 -3.32 -3.50 -13.04
N GLY A 124 -4.36 -3.81 -12.27
CA GLY A 124 -5.74 -3.78 -12.71
C GLY A 124 -6.68 -4.38 -11.67
N THR A 125 -7.97 -4.45 -11.99
CA THR A 125 -9.04 -4.77 -11.04
C THR A 125 -9.93 -5.93 -11.50
N MET A 126 -10.66 -6.53 -10.56
CA MET A 126 -11.56 -7.66 -10.78
C MET A 126 -13.01 -7.27 -10.47
N GLN A 127 -13.96 -7.81 -11.25
CA GLN A 127 -15.38 -7.82 -10.90
C GLN A 127 -15.97 -9.23 -11.05
N PRO A 128 -16.86 -9.68 -10.14
CA PRO A 128 -17.54 -10.97 -10.24
C PRO A 128 -18.71 -10.89 -11.25
N THR A 129 -18.38 -10.78 -12.54
CA THR A 129 -19.35 -10.64 -13.63
C THR A 129 -18.84 -11.34 -14.90
N ASN A 130 -19.77 -11.74 -15.76
CA ASN A 130 -19.50 -12.17 -17.13
C ASN A 130 -19.59 -10.99 -18.13
N LEU A 131 -19.30 -11.24 -19.41
CA LEU A 131 -19.35 -10.24 -20.49
C LEU A 131 -20.76 -9.71 -20.80
N THR A 132 -21.81 -10.33 -20.30
CA THR A 132 -23.20 -9.85 -20.46
C THR A 132 -23.70 -9.07 -19.24
N GLY A 133 -22.83 -8.82 -18.25
CA GLY A 133 -23.17 -8.11 -17.00
C GLY A 133 -23.88 -8.99 -15.95
N GLY A 134 -23.96 -10.30 -16.20
CA GLY A 134 -24.56 -11.29 -15.32
C GLY A 134 -23.55 -11.85 -14.30
N GLN A 135 -24.07 -12.35 -13.17
CA GLN A 135 -23.29 -12.97 -12.10
C GLN A 135 -23.57 -14.49 -12.05
N ASP A 136 -22.99 -15.23 -13.00
CA ASP A 136 -23.11 -16.68 -13.13
C ASP A 136 -21.93 -17.45 -12.47
N GLY A 137 -21.12 -16.74 -11.69
CA GLY A 137 -19.89 -17.27 -11.09
C GLY A 137 -18.65 -17.06 -11.97
N THR A 138 -18.76 -16.38 -13.12
CA THR A 138 -17.60 -15.85 -13.85
C THR A 138 -16.99 -14.65 -13.14
N LEU A 139 -15.66 -14.59 -13.14
CA LEU A 139 -14.87 -13.45 -12.71
C LEU A 139 -14.22 -12.79 -13.94
N MET A 140 -14.19 -11.45 -13.97
CA MET A 140 -13.62 -10.67 -15.05
C MET A 140 -12.54 -9.74 -14.51
N LEU A 141 -11.37 -9.75 -15.15
CA LEU A 141 -10.26 -8.85 -14.89
C LEU A 141 -10.13 -7.83 -16.02
N PHE A 142 -9.83 -6.59 -15.64
CA PHE A 142 -9.09 -5.69 -16.50
C PHE A 142 -7.65 -5.60 -16.02
N TYR A 143 -6.71 -5.56 -16.95
CA TYR A 143 -5.29 -5.37 -16.68
C TYR A 143 -4.64 -4.51 -17.76
N THR A 144 -3.53 -3.87 -17.43
CA THR A 144 -2.70 -3.20 -18.43
C THR A 144 -1.76 -4.20 -19.10
N SER A 145 -1.91 -4.36 -20.42
CA SER A 145 -1.04 -5.17 -21.26
C SER A 145 0.11 -4.33 -21.82
N VAL A 146 1.35 -4.79 -21.64
CA VAL A 146 2.56 -4.04 -21.99
C VAL A 146 3.34 -4.69 -23.12
N ASP A 147 3.55 -3.92 -24.21
CA ASP A 147 4.29 -4.36 -25.40
C ASP A 147 5.64 -3.62 -25.59
N ALA A 148 5.85 -2.48 -24.93
CA ALA A 148 7.11 -1.75 -25.02
C ALA A 148 7.62 -1.31 -23.63
N LEU A 149 8.94 -1.28 -23.48
CA LEU A 149 9.65 -0.82 -22.28
C LEU A 149 10.92 -0.06 -22.67
N PRO A 150 11.40 0.87 -21.82
CA PRO A 150 10.85 1.26 -20.53
C PRO A 150 9.66 2.23 -20.63
N THR A 151 8.69 2.11 -19.71
CA THR A 151 7.66 3.12 -19.46
C THR A 151 8.03 3.92 -18.20
N ASN A 152 8.14 5.25 -18.31
CA ASN A 152 8.47 6.11 -17.19
C ASN A 152 8.02 7.55 -17.48
N TRP A 153 7.37 8.20 -16.50
CA TRP A 153 6.87 9.56 -16.67
C TRP A 153 7.94 10.60 -17.00
N LYS A 154 9.24 10.33 -16.80
CA LYS A 154 10.36 11.22 -17.15
C LYS A 154 10.80 11.06 -18.61
N LEU A 155 10.59 9.90 -19.22
CA LEU A 155 11.03 9.59 -20.59
C LEU A 155 9.93 9.89 -21.62
N PRO A 156 10.26 10.17 -22.89
CA PRO A 156 9.25 10.23 -23.94
C PRO A 156 8.43 8.95 -23.98
N TYR A 157 7.11 9.08 -24.06
CA TYR A 157 6.23 7.90 -24.14
C TYR A 157 6.36 7.23 -25.51
N ILE A 158 6.45 5.90 -25.51
CA ILE A 158 6.48 5.11 -26.75
C ILE A 158 5.01 4.73 -27.07
N PRO A 159 4.42 5.20 -28.18
CA PRO A 159 3.04 4.85 -28.53
C PRO A 159 2.84 3.33 -28.60
N GLY A 160 1.72 2.83 -28.07
CA GLY A 160 1.42 1.40 -28.00
C GLY A 160 2.08 0.65 -26.83
N THR A 161 2.80 1.34 -25.94
CA THR A 161 3.42 0.71 -24.75
C THR A 161 2.40 0.05 -23.85
N GLU A 162 1.34 0.77 -23.47
CA GLU A 162 0.33 0.30 -22.52
C GLU A 162 -1.07 0.32 -23.17
N SER A 163 -1.71 -0.83 -23.16
CA SER A 163 -3.10 -1.05 -23.60
C SER A 163 -3.90 -1.70 -22.48
N GLN A 164 -5.23 -1.73 -22.56
CA GLN A 164 -6.08 -2.36 -21.53
C GLN A 164 -6.76 -3.61 -22.08
N SER A 165 -6.58 -4.72 -21.39
CA SER A 165 -6.99 -6.06 -21.80
C SER A 165 -7.87 -6.73 -20.75
N LEU A 166 -8.65 -7.71 -21.22
CA LEU A 166 -9.59 -8.51 -20.43
C LEU A 166 -9.10 -9.94 -20.23
N ALA A 167 -9.35 -10.49 -19.04
CA ALA A 167 -9.28 -11.94 -18.81
C ALA A 167 -10.50 -12.42 -18.01
N LEU A 168 -10.96 -13.64 -18.27
CA LEU A 168 -12.14 -14.24 -17.67
C LEU A 168 -11.78 -15.55 -16.96
N SER A 169 -12.44 -15.81 -15.85
CA SER A 169 -12.36 -17.11 -15.17
C SER A 169 -13.76 -17.66 -14.93
N SER A 170 -14.02 -18.88 -15.39
CA SER A 170 -15.28 -19.60 -15.17
C SER A 170 -15.21 -20.62 -14.03
N ASP A 171 -14.02 -20.88 -13.49
CA ASP A 171 -13.75 -21.88 -12.46
C ASP A 171 -13.47 -21.28 -11.08
N GLY A 172 -13.85 -20.02 -10.86
CA GLY A 172 -13.63 -19.33 -9.60
C GLY A 172 -12.18 -18.90 -9.43
N GLY A 173 -11.59 -18.30 -10.46
CA GLY A 173 -10.25 -17.72 -10.45
C GLY A 173 -9.11 -18.74 -10.43
N ARG A 174 -9.35 -20.02 -10.71
CA ARG A 174 -8.29 -21.05 -10.72
C ARG A 174 -7.52 -21.03 -12.04
N THR A 175 -8.21 -20.74 -13.13
CA THR A 175 -7.62 -20.47 -14.44
C THR A 175 -8.21 -19.21 -15.07
N TRP A 176 -7.42 -18.55 -15.92
CA TRP A 176 -7.80 -17.30 -16.58
C TRP A 176 -7.61 -17.43 -18.09
N GLN A 177 -8.64 -17.08 -18.85
CA GLN A 177 -8.63 -17.01 -20.31
C GLN A 177 -8.61 -15.55 -20.74
N LYS A 178 -7.57 -15.14 -21.46
CA LYS A 178 -7.52 -13.81 -22.09
C LYS A 178 -8.62 -13.72 -23.15
N TYR A 179 -9.31 -12.59 -23.19
CA TYR A 179 -10.37 -12.36 -24.17
C TYR A 179 -9.79 -12.28 -25.59
N GLU A 180 -10.40 -13.00 -26.54
CA GLU A 180 -9.90 -13.09 -27.92
C GLU A 180 -9.89 -11.74 -28.65
N GLY A 181 -10.73 -10.80 -28.23
CA GLY A 181 -10.79 -9.45 -28.79
C GLY A 181 -9.87 -8.43 -28.12
N ASN A 182 -8.88 -8.87 -27.35
CA ASN A 182 -7.91 -7.97 -26.72
C ASN A 182 -6.93 -7.34 -27.73
N PRO A 183 -6.36 -6.16 -27.41
CA PRO A 183 -6.73 -5.29 -26.29
C PRO A 183 -8.04 -4.54 -26.56
N VAL A 184 -8.86 -4.30 -25.52
CA VAL A 184 -10.15 -3.60 -25.66
C VAL A 184 -10.04 -2.08 -25.59
N ILE A 185 -8.92 -1.57 -25.07
CA ILE A 185 -8.50 -0.18 -25.22
C ILE A 185 -7.05 -0.21 -25.72
N GLU A 186 -6.85 0.04 -27.01
CA GLU A 186 -5.55 -0.17 -27.69
C GLU A 186 -4.46 0.81 -27.25
N GLY A 187 -4.82 1.97 -26.70
CA GLY A 187 -3.86 2.96 -26.26
C GLY A 187 -4.50 4.25 -25.77
N SER A 188 -3.66 5.26 -25.54
CA SER A 188 -4.07 6.55 -25.02
C SER A 188 -5.01 7.32 -25.95
N PRO A 189 -5.83 8.24 -25.41
CA PRO A 189 -6.63 9.15 -26.22
C PRO A 189 -5.81 9.87 -27.29
N GLU A 190 -6.41 10.07 -28.47
CA GLU A 190 -5.74 10.73 -29.60
C GLU A 190 -5.28 12.15 -29.23
N GLY A 191 -4.07 12.52 -29.66
CA GLY A 191 -3.49 13.84 -29.45
C GLY A 191 -2.92 14.10 -28.06
N TRP A 192 -2.98 13.15 -27.12
CA TRP A 192 -2.36 13.31 -25.81
C TRP A 192 -0.89 12.90 -25.84
N ASN A 193 0.00 13.83 -25.44
CA ASN A 193 1.41 13.53 -25.17
C ASN A 193 1.57 13.01 -23.73
N ILE A 194 1.24 11.73 -23.53
CA ILE A 194 1.06 11.18 -22.19
C ILE A 194 2.36 10.86 -21.44
N THR A 195 2.25 10.65 -20.12
CA THR A 195 3.31 10.12 -19.25
C THR A 195 3.14 8.63 -18.91
N GLY A 196 1.96 8.08 -19.15
CA GLY A 196 1.54 6.70 -18.86
C GLY A 196 0.06 6.51 -19.16
N HIS A 197 -0.39 5.25 -19.29
CA HIS A 197 -1.77 4.90 -19.57
C HIS A 197 -2.10 3.50 -19.04
N ARG A 198 -2.26 3.37 -17.72
CA ARG A 198 -2.25 2.06 -17.05
C ARG A 198 -3.19 1.96 -15.86
N ASP A 199 -3.21 0.78 -15.24
CA ASP A 199 -3.85 0.46 -13.97
C ASP A 199 -5.38 0.66 -13.96
N PRO A 200 -6.14 -0.09 -14.80
CA PRO A 200 -7.59 0.01 -14.89
C PRO A 200 -8.29 -0.33 -13.58
N PHE A 201 -8.97 0.68 -13.04
CA PHE A 201 -9.95 0.56 -11.98
C PHE A 201 -11.34 0.74 -12.58
N PHE A 202 -12.18 -0.29 -12.54
CA PHE A 202 -13.54 -0.22 -13.08
C PHE A 202 -14.60 -0.75 -12.11
N GLU A 203 -15.72 -0.04 -12.01
CA GLU A 203 -16.89 -0.41 -11.20
C GLU A 203 -18.19 0.04 -11.88
N LEU A 204 -19.32 -0.56 -11.49
CA LEU A 204 -20.64 0.02 -11.78
C LEU A 204 -20.84 1.24 -10.90
N TRP A 205 -21.46 2.29 -11.44
CA TRP A 205 -21.62 3.52 -10.68
C TRP A 205 -22.98 4.21 -10.88
N PRO A 206 -23.98 3.84 -10.06
CA PRO A 206 -25.32 4.42 -10.15
C PRO A 206 -25.35 5.94 -9.97
N GLU A 207 -24.51 6.51 -9.08
CA GLU A 207 -24.43 7.96 -8.92
C GLU A 207 -23.90 8.68 -10.17
N MET A 208 -22.94 8.06 -10.89
CA MET A 208 -22.44 8.62 -12.15
C MET A 208 -23.46 8.46 -13.29
N ASP A 209 -24.16 7.32 -13.35
CA ASP A 209 -25.26 7.12 -14.30
C ASP A 209 -26.32 8.20 -14.14
N GLN A 210 -26.73 8.49 -12.91
CA GLN A 210 -27.66 9.57 -12.61
C GLN A 210 -27.10 10.94 -13.02
N LEU A 211 -25.83 11.23 -12.72
CA LEU A 211 -25.19 12.49 -13.06
C LEU A 211 -25.14 12.73 -14.57
N LEU A 212 -24.81 11.70 -15.35
CA LEU A 212 -24.67 11.77 -16.80
C LEU A 212 -25.99 11.56 -17.54
N GLY A 213 -27.06 11.18 -16.83
CA GLY A 213 -28.38 10.95 -17.39
C GLY A 213 -28.45 9.69 -18.25
N GLN A 214 -27.76 8.62 -17.81
CA GLN A 214 -27.84 7.32 -18.46
C GLN A 214 -29.17 6.63 -18.13
N GLU A 215 -29.79 6.01 -19.14
CA GLU A 215 -31.03 5.24 -18.98
C GLU A 215 -30.78 3.79 -18.53
N GLU A 216 -29.56 3.28 -18.79
CA GLU A 216 -29.12 1.93 -18.45
C GLU A 216 -27.85 1.99 -17.58
N GLU A 217 -27.57 0.92 -16.85
CA GLU A 217 -26.39 0.84 -15.99
C GLU A 217 -25.10 0.79 -16.81
N HIS A 218 -24.09 1.57 -16.40
CA HIS A 218 -22.79 1.58 -17.03
C HIS A 218 -21.67 1.18 -16.08
N TRP A 219 -20.64 0.55 -16.66
CA TRP A 219 -19.31 0.50 -16.08
C TRP A 219 -18.61 1.83 -16.32
N TYR A 220 -17.84 2.27 -15.32
CA TYR A 220 -16.92 3.38 -15.45
C TYR A 220 -15.52 2.92 -15.10
N MET A 221 -14.53 3.40 -15.85
CA MET A 221 -13.13 3.06 -15.63
C MET A 221 -12.28 4.32 -15.55
N VAL A 222 -11.37 4.34 -14.58
CA VAL A 222 -10.28 5.32 -14.51
C VAL A 222 -8.94 4.66 -14.76
N LEU A 223 -8.01 5.41 -15.36
CA LEU A 223 -6.64 4.99 -15.66
C LEU A 223 -5.62 5.96 -15.05
N GLY A 224 -4.45 5.46 -14.70
CA GLY A 224 -3.29 6.23 -14.26
C GLY A 224 -2.60 6.85 -15.47
N SER A 225 -2.45 8.18 -15.46
CA SER A 225 -1.89 8.92 -16.59
C SER A 225 -1.39 10.30 -16.18
N GLY A 226 -0.97 11.05 -17.19
CA GLY A 226 -0.55 12.45 -17.15
C GLY A 226 -0.25 12.93 -18.56
N ILE A 227 -0.09 14.25 -18.71
CA ILE A 227 0.32 14.89 -19.95
C ILE A 227 1.66 15.59 -19.70
N LYS A 228 2.64 15.28 -20.55
CA LYS A 228 3.99 15.82 -20.49
C LYS A 228 3.98 17.35 -20.47
N GLY A 229 4.63 17.92 -19.45
CA GLY A 229 4.73 19.37 -19.27
C GLY A 229 3.42 20.05 -18.83
N VAL A 230 2.35 19.30 -18.56
CA VAL A 230 1.06 19.85 -18.14
C VAL A 230 0.68 19.37 -16.74
N GLY A 231 0.71 18.06 -16.48
CA GLY A 231 0.40 17.50 -15.16
C GLY A 231 -0.27 16.12 -15.22
N PRO A 232 -0.52 15.50 -14.06
CA PRO A 232 -1.17 14.20 -13.97
C PRO A 232 -2.61 14.24 -14.50
N ARG A 233 -3.13 13.12 -14.98
CA ARG A 233 -4.49 12.99 -15.51
C ARG A 233 -5.10 11.70 -15.03
N MET A 234 -6.40 11.74 -14.77
CA MET A 234 -7.21 10.54 -14.55
C MET A 234 -8.22 10.38 -15.69
N PRO A 235 -7.83 9.77 -16.84
CA PRO A 235 -8.75 9.41 -17.90
C PRO A 235 -9.99 8.69 -17.40
N LEU A 236 -11.16 9.02 -17.94
CA LEU A 236 -12.44 8.39 -17.64
C LEU A 236 -13.02 7.74 -18.90
N TYR A 237 -13.40 6.48 -18.76
CA TYR A 237 -14.08 5.71 -19.80
C TYR A 237 -15.41 5.17 -19.27
N SER A 238 -16.33 4.90 -20.18
CA SER A 238 -17.59 4.23 -19.86
C SER A 238 -17.93 3.14 -20.88
N ALA A 239 -18.57 2.08 -20.41
CA ALA A 239 -19.11 0.98 -21.22
C ALA A 239 -20.47 0.56 -20.67
N LYS A 240 -21.36 0.05 -21.53
CA LYS A 240 -22.64 -0.51 -21.06
C LYS A 240 -22.41 -1.73 -20.19
N ARG A 241 -23.24 -1.92 -19.15
CA ARG A 241 -23.11 -3.07 -18.25
C ARG A 241 -23.04 -4.41 -18.99
N ASN A 242 -23.80 -4.56 -20.07
CA ASN A 242 -23.95 -5.80 -20.84
C ASN A 242 -22.99 -5.93 -22.04
N ASP A 243 -22.08 -4.98 -22.24
CA ASP A 243 -21.02 -5.04 -23.26
C ASP A 243 -19.74 -4.34 -22.75
N PRO A 244 -19.04 -4.92 -21.75
CA PRO A 244 -17.83 -4.35 -21.18
C PRO A 244 -16.62 -4.45 -22.14
N THR A 245 -16.82 -4.83 -23.39
CA THR A 245 -15.77 -4.92 -24.42
C THR A 245 -15.63 -3.63 -25.23
N LYS A 246 -16.59 -2.70 -25.11
CA LYS A 246 -16.63 -1.45 -25.88
C LYS A 246 -16.62 -0.23 -24.96
N TRP A 247 -15.45 0.40 -24.84
CA TRP A 247 -15.25 1.57 -23.98
C TRP A 247 -15.24 2.86 -24.78
N THR A 248 -15.97 3.86 -24.28
CA THR A 248 -15.96 5.22 -24.80
C THR A 248 -15.16 6.11 -23.88
N PHE A 249 -14.14 6.78 -24.41
CA PHE A 249 -13.41 7.82 -23.68
C PHE A 249 -14.29 9.05 -23.48
N LEU A 250 -14.45 9.50 -22.24
CA LEU A 250 -15.27 10.66 -21.90
C LEU A 250 -14.45 11.94 -21.70
N GLY A 251 -13.13 11.82 -21.48
CA GLY A 251 -12.25 12.92 -21.07
C GLY A 251 -11.47 12.55 -19.82
N ALA A 252 -10.67 13.47 -19.28
CA ALA A 252 -10.15 13.30 -17.93
C ALA A 252 -11.22 13.65 -16.89
N LEU A 253 -11.44 12.75 -15.94
CA LEU A 253 -12.21 13.05 -14.74
C LEU A 253 -11.54 14.18 -13.95
N TRP A 254 -10.22 14.11 -13.81
CA TRP A 254 -9.43 15.05 -13.01
C TRP A 254 -8.13 15.47 -13.69
N GLU A 255 -7.81 16.76 -13.58
CA GLU A 255 -6.79 17.46 -14.37
C GLU A 255 -5.91 18.42 -13.54
N PRO A 256 -5.24 17.96 -12.47
CA PRO A 256 -4.34 18.83 -11.71
C PRO A 256 -3.18 19.35 -12.56
N SER A 257 -2.63 20.50 -12.17
CA SER A 257 -1.42 21.04 -12.77
C SER A 257 -0.20 20.21 -12.38
N MET A 258 0.87 20.28 -13.17
CA MET A 258 2.12 19.59 -12.86
C MET A 258 2.66 20.00 -11.49
N ASN A 259 2.95 19.01 -10.66
CA ASN A 259 3.46 19.15 -9.31
C ASN A 259 2.58 20.03 -8.40
N GLU A 260 1.28 20.08 -8.68
CA GLU A 260 0.32 20.80 -7.85
C GLU A 260 0.19 20.13 -6.47
N THR A 261 -0.05 20.96 -5.46
CA THR A 261 -0.37 20.55 -4.09
C THR A 261 -1.71 21.19 -3.74
N PHE A 262 -2.63 20.45 -3.11
CA PHE A 262 -3.93 21.02 -2.73
C PHE A 262 -3.76 22.16 -1.73
N GLY A 263 -2.99 21.88 -0.67
CA GLY A 263 -2.56 22.82 0.37
C GLY A 263 -1.07 22.72 0.59
N ASP A 264 -0.62 22.84 1.85
CA ASP A 264 0.79 22.58 2.16
C ASP A 264 1.14 21.12 1.81
N VAL A 265 2.27 20.92 1.14
CA VAL A 265 2.77 19.58 0.76
C VAL A 265 2.98 18.68 1.97
N LYS A 266 3.31 19.26 3.13
CA LYS A 266 3.45 18.55 4.41
C LYS A 266 2.11 18.18 5.05
N VAL A 267 0.99 18.62 4.50
CA VAL A 267 -0.36 18.28 4.96
C VAL A 267 -1.07 17.39 3.95
N THR A 268 -0.94 17.72 2.67
CA THR A 268 -1.79 17.18 1.59
C THR A 268 -1.03 16.38 0.53
N GLY A 269 0.30 16.34 0.62
CA GLY A 269 1.17 15.73 -0.39
C GLY A 269 1.22 16.52 -1.70
N SER A 270 1.90 15.96 -2.70
CA SER A 270 1.97 16.52 -4.07
C SER A 270 1.38 15.57 -5.08
N TYR A 271 0.57 16.10 -5.99
CA TYR A 271 0.00 15.34 -7.11
C TYR A 271 1.06 14.95 -8.15
N GLY A 272 2.29 15.46 -8.05
CA GLY A 272 3.41 15.01 -8.86
C GLY A 272 3.18 15.24 -10.36
N PHE A 273 3.66 14.32 -11.20
CA PHE A 273 3.67 14.47 -12.65
C PHE A 273 2.91 13.38 -13.39
N ASN A 274 2.61 12.27 -12.72
CA ASN A 274 1.92 11.11 -13.27
C ASN A 274 1.16 10.39 -12.14
N PHE A 275 -0.05 9.92 -12.44
CA PHE A 275 -0.80 9.06 -11.53
C PHE A 275 -0.61 7.58 -11.87
N GLU A 276 -0.60 6.76 -10.83
CA GLU A 276 -0.55 5.30 -10.88
C GLU A 276 -1.61 4.72 -9.95
N VAL A 277 -2.11 3.54 -10.30
CA VAL A 277 -3.13 2.78 -9.55
C VAL A 277 -4.26 3.68 -9.04
N PRO A 278 -4.94 4.45 -9.92
CA PRO A 278 -6.01 5.31 -9.48
C PRO A 278 -7.24 4.48 -9.12
N ASN A 279 -8.01 5.01 -8.19
CA ASN A 279 -9.28 4.46 -7.75
C ASN A 279 -10.26 5.64 -7.78
N PHE A 280 -11.51 5.38 -8.14
CA PHE A 280 -12.56 6.39 -8.06
C PHE A 280 -13.85 5.74 -7.58
N PHE A 281 -14.29 6.11 -6.38
CA PHE A 281 -15.41 5.46 -5.70
C PHE A 281 -16.20 6.45 -4.84
N SER A 282 -17.37 6.02 -4.37
CA SER A 282 -18.18 6.75 -3.41
C SER A 282 -18.23 6.04 -2.05
N LEU A 283 -18.34 6.81 -0.98
CA LEU A 283 -18.63 6.33 0.38
C LEU A 283 -19.82 7.10 0.95
N LYS A 284 -20.65 6.44 1.76
CA LYS A 284 -21.81 7.08 2.38
C LYS A 284 -21.49 7.49 3.82
N ASP A 285 -21.90 8.71 4.19
CA ASP A 285 -21.82 9.20 5.57
C ASP A 285 -22.91 8.58 6.47
N SER A 286 -22.93 8.95 7.76
CA SER A 286 -23.95 8.44 8.71
C SER A 286 -25.39 8.79 8.35
N ARG A 287 -25.61 9.73 7.42
CA ARG A 287 -26.91 10.19 6.92
C ARG A 287 -27.23 9.62 5.53
N GLY A 288 -26.37 8.77 4.98
CA GLY A 288 -26.53 8.15 3.66
C GLY A 288 -26.15 9.06 2.49
N LYS A 289 -25.57 10.24 2.74
CA LYS A 289 -25.07 11.13 1.69
C LYS A 289 -23.80 10.52 1.08
N ALA A 290 -23.73 10.48 -0.25
CA ALA A 290 -22.53 10.05 -0.95
C ALA A 290 -21.44 11.14 -0.94
N HIS A 291 -20.22 10.72 -0.67
CA HIS A 291 -18.97 11.47 -0.78
C HIS A 291 -18.11 10.78 -1.85
N TYR A 292 -17.54 11.55 -2.77
CA TYR A 292 -16.76 11.01 -3.89
C TYR A 292 -15.28 11.12 -3.58
N TYR A 293 -14.56 10.01 -3.72
CA TYR A 293 -13.14 9.91 -3.42
C TYR A 293 -12.37 9.39 -4.63
N VAL A 294 -11.21 10.01 -4.86
CA VAL A 294 -10.13 9.41 -5.65
C VAL A 294 -8.99 8.99 -4.72
N SER A 295 -8.32 7.88 -5.01
CA SER A 295 -7.04 7.52 -4.39
C SER A 295 -6.05 7.04 -5.44
N MET A 296 -4.77 7.33 -5.25
CA MET A 296 -3.76 7.14 -6.29
C MET A 296 -2.35 7.14 -5.72
N GLY A 297 -1.43 6.50 -6.45
CA GLY A 297 -0.02 6.83 -6.40
C GLY A 297 0.26 8.08 -7.26
N ALA A 298 1.08 8.99 -6.76
CA ALA A 298 1.57 10.16 -7.49
C ALA A 298 3.10 10.14 -7.59
N GLU A 299 3.60 10.07 -8.83
CA GLU A 299 5.03 10.01 -9.10
C GLU A 299 5.66 11.40 -9.15
N GLY A 300 6.78 11.57 -8.44
CA GLY A 300 7.50 12.84 -8.32
C GLY A 300 6.98 13.69 -7.17
N GLY A 301 7.07 15.02 -7.29
CA GLY A 301 6.72 15.94 -6.20
C GLY A 301 7.44 15.67 -4.89
N SER A 302 8.68 15.18 -4.99
CA SER A 302 9.46 14.71 -3.86
C SER A 302 9.86 15.86 -2.93
N ILE A 303 9.78 15.61 -1.63
CA ILE A 303 10.37 16.42 -0.57
C ILE A 303 11.52 15.61 0.07
N PRO A 304 12.42 16.20 0.87
CA PRO A 304 13.56 15.46 1.45
C PRO A 304 13.19 14.17 2.20
N SER A 305 11.99 14.11 2.77
CA SER A 305 11.47 12.99 3.55
C SER A 305 10.57 12.02 2.76
N HIS A 306 10.23 12.31 1.50
CA HIS A 306 9.26 11.51 0.75
C HIS A 306 9.42 11.67 -0.77
N SER A 307 9.55 10.57 -1.52
CA SER A 307 9.88 10.57 -2.94
C SER A 307 8.72 10.22 -3.90
N ARG A 308 7.70 9.50 -3.41
CA ARG A 308 6.51 9.04 -4.15
C ARG A 308 5.32 9.06 -3.19
N TRP A 309 4.18 9.61 -3.59
CA TRP A 309 3.07 9.83 -2.67
C TRP A 309 1.93 8.85 -2.88
N SER A 310 1.41 8.28 -1.77
CA SER A 310 0.11 7.61 -1.76
C SER A 310 -0.94 8.56 -1.25
N LEU A 311 -1.87 8.97 -2.11
CA LEU A 311 -2.79 10.07 -1.84
C LEU A 311 -4.24 9.65 -1.92
N TRP A 312 -5.09 10.50 -1.35
CA TRP A 312 -6.52 10.49 -1.56
C TRP A 312 -7.05 11.93 -1.65
N SER A 313 -8.16 12.11 -2.36
CA SER A 313 -8.87 13.38 -2.39
C SER A 313 -10.37 13.16 -2.37
N GLU A 314 -11.09 13.97 -1.59
CA GLU A 314 -12.55 14.08 -1.63
C GLU A 314 -12.92 15.25 -2.55
N GLY A 315 -14.00 15.13 -3.31
CA GLY A 315 -14.43 16.19 -4.20
C GLY A 315 -15.88 16.15 -4.63
N GLN A 316 -16.27 17.19 -5.37
CA GLN A 316 -17.54 17.24 -6.07
C GLN A 316 -17.36 16.66 -7.47
N VAL A 317 -18.36 15.91 -7.93
CA VAL A 317 -18.43 15.43 -9.31
C VAL A 317 -19.55 16.18 -10.02
N THR A 318 -19.23 16.85 -11.11
CA THR A 318 -20.20 17.62 -11.90
C THR A 318 -20.17 17.21 -13.37
N ARG A 319 -21.30 17.39 -14.06
CA ARG A 319 -21.39 17.12 -15.50
C ARG A 319 -20.88 18.32 -16.29
N ARG A 320 -19.93 18.10 -17.20
CA ARG A 320 -19.42 19.11 -18.15
C ARG A 320 -20.39 19.31 -19.31
N GLN A 321 -20.26 20.45 -19.99
CA GLN A 321 -21.08 20.80 -21.15
C GLN A 321 -20.95 19.81 -22.31
N ASN A 322 -19.78 19.19 -22.49
CA ASN A 322 -19.54 18.16 -23.51
C ASN A 322 -20.11 16.78 -23.12
N GLY A 323 -20.78 16.68 -21.98
CA GLY A 323 -21.41 15.45 -21.49
C GLY A 323 -20.51 14.58 -20.61
N SER A 324 -19.25 14.92 -20.39
CA SER A 324 -18.35 14.18 -19.49
C SER A 324 -18.50 14.59 -18.02
N ALA A 325 -17.71 13.99 -17.12
CA ALA A 325 -17.70 14.31 -15.69
C ALA A 325 -16.40 14.97 -15.26
N GLU A 326 -16.50 15.92 -14.33
CA GLU A 326 -15.40 16.65 -13.71
C GLU A 326 -15.34 16.42 -12.21
N PHE A 327 -14.16 16.09 -11.69
CA PHE A 327 -13.88 16.03 -10.26
C PHE A 327 -13.18 17.31 -9.79
N SER A 328 -13.81 18.00 -8.83
CA SER A 328 -13.29 19.20 -8.18
C SER A 328 -12.95 18.92 -6.72
N VAL A 329 -11.66 18.99 -6.39
CA VAL A 329 -11.15 18.67 -5.04
C VAL A 329 -11.72 19.61 -3.98
N MET A 330 -12.23 19.04 -2.89
CA MET A 330 -12.70 19.73 -1.69
C MET A 330 -11.76 19.54 -0.50
N SER A 331 -11.15 18.36 -0.38
CA SER A 331 -10.10 18.05 0.60
C SER A 331 -9.14 17.03 0.02
N SER A 332 -7.91 17.01 0.51
CA SER A 332 -6.91 16.04 0.07
C SER A 332 -6.00 15.66 1.23
N GLY A 333 -5.54 14.42 1.22
CA GLY A 333 -4.64 13.89 2.23
C GLY A 333 -3.76 12.79 1.69
N VAL A 334 -2.92 12.29 2.59
CA VAL A 334 -2.00 11.19 2.34
C VAL A 334 -2.62 9.91 2.88
N SER A 335 -2.74 8.90 2.04
CA SER A 335 -3.29 7.58 2.39
C SER A 335 -2.35 6.77 3.26
N ASP A 336 -1.04 6.94 3.05
CA ASP A 336 0.02 6.39 3.89
C ASP A 336 1.26 7.29 3.79
N TRP A 337 1.78 7.74 4.94
CA TRP A 337 2.90 8.69 5.00
C TRP A 337 4.28 8.05 4.84
N GLY A 338 4.34 6.73 4.75
CA GLY A 338 5.59 6.00 4.64
C GLY A 338 5.81 5.45 3.24
N ASN A 339 6.22 4.18 3.16
CA ASN A 339 6.59 3.53 1.90
C ASN A 339 5.48 2.63 1.32
N LEU A 340 4.25 2.70 1.84
CA LEU A 340 3.12 2.01 1.22
C LEU A 340 2.69 2.77 -0.04
N TYR A 341 2.72 2.10 -1.18
CA TYR A 341 2.37 2.61 -2.50
C TYR A 341 1.39 1.68 -3.22
N ALA A 342 1.04 2.00 -4.46
CA ALA A 342 0.14 1.21 -5.30
C ALA A 342 -1.17 0.83 -4.58
N ILE A 343 -1.79 1.81 -3.93
CA ILE A 343 -3.00 1.58 -3.14
C ILE A 343 -4.19 1.28 -4.05
N THR A 344 -4.82 0.12 -3.87
CA THR A 344 -6.02 -0.28 -4.60
C THR A 344 -7.13 -0.63 -3.62
N ALA A 345 -8.38 -0.46 -4.03
CA ALA A 345 -9.55 -0.75 -3.22
C ALA A 345 -10.58 -1.58 -3.99
N PHE A 346 -11.42 -2.31 -3.27
CA PHE A 346 -12.55 -3.01 -3.85
C PHE A 346 -13.76 -2.94 -2.90
N GLN A 347 -14.95 -3.11 -3.46
CA GLN A 347 -16.17 -3.23 -2.67
C GLN A 347 -16.32 -4.66 -2.14
N ASP A 348 -16.13 -4.84 -0.83
CA ASP A 348 -16.44 -6.08 -0.12
C ASP A 348 -17.96 -6.16 0.08
N THR A 349 -18.65 -6.88 -0.80
CA THR A 349 -20.11 -7.03 -0.73
C THR A 349 -20.56 -7.99 0.37
N LYS A 350 -19.67 -8.83 0.93
CA LYS A 350 -19.98 -9.71 2.08
C LYS A 350 -20.26 -8.90 3.34
N HIS A 351 -19.45 -7.86 3.58
CA HIS A 351 -19.55 -7.02 4.77
C HIS A 351 -20.00 -5.58 4.47
N ASN A 352 -20.32 -5.29 3.20
CA ASN A 352 -20.74 -3.98 2.71
C ASN A 352 -19.79 -2.85 3.12
N ARG A 353 -18.51 -3.00 2.79
CA ARG A 353 -17.43 -2.06 3.12
C ARG A 353 -16.46 -1.89 1.96
N ARG A 354 -15.75 -0.76 1.92
CA ARG A 354 -14.65 -0.54 0.97
C ARG A 354 -13.35 -1.01 1.62
N VAL A 355 -12.67 -1.96 0.99
CA VAL A 355 -11.41 -2.52 1.49
C VAL A 355 -10.26 -2.02 0.62
N GLN A 356 -9.21 -1.48 1.25
CA GLN A 356 -7.99 -1.03 0.60
C GLN A 356 -6.80 -1.95 0.93
N TRP A 357 -5.97 -2.20 -0.06
CA TRP A 357 -4.65 -2.82 0.03
C TRP A 357 -3.59 -1.86 -0.50
N GLY A 358 -2.33 -2.08 -0.13
CA GLY A 358 -1.18 -1.35 -0.68
C GLY A 358 0.10 -2.16 -0.53
N TRP A 359 1.11 -1.81 -1.31
CA TRP A 359 2.42 -2.46 -1.36
C TRP A 359 3.48 -1.65 -0.62
N SER A 360 4.18 -2.29 0.32
CA SER A 360 5.37 -1.75 0.95
C SER A 360 6.61 -2.33 0.27
N GLU A 361 7.40 -1.49 -0.38
CA GLU A 361 8.71 -1.88 -0.89
C GLU A 361 9.72 -2.16 0.25
N GLU A 362 10.86 -2.77 -0.07
CA GLU A 362 11.94 -2.96 0.90
C GLU A 362 12.84 -1.71 0.96
N ASP A 363 13.32 -1.35 2.15
CA ASP A 363 14.24 -0.22 2.38
C ASP A 363 15.71 -0.68 2.49
N MET A 364 16.06 -1.75 1.78
CA MET A 364 17.40 -2.34 1.80
C MET A 364 18.36 -1.71 0.80
N ASN A 365 17.95 -0.68 0.06
CA ASN A 365 18.74 -0.02 -1.00
C ASN A 365 19.35 -1.01 -2.01
N SER A 366 18.60 -2.07 -2.35
CA SER A 366 19.04 -3.19 -3.19
C SER A 366 20.24 -4.00 -2.65
N TYR A 367 20.63 -3.79 -1.40
CA TYR A 367 21.74 -4.49 -0.75
C TYR A 367 21.27 -5.79 -0.07
N GLY A 368 21.91 -6.93 -0.36
CA GLY A 368 21.58 -8.22 0.26
C GLY A 368 20.25 -8.83 -0.20
N VAL A 369 19.60 -8.29 -1.23
CA VAL A 369 18.26 -8.73 -1.69
C VAL A 369 18.24 -10.17 -2.19
N LYS A 370 19.34 -10.66 -2.77
CA LYS A 370 19.49 -12.08 -3.17
C LYS A 370 19.58 -13.00 -1.96
N ALA A 371 20.30 -12.58 -0.92
CA ALA A 371 20.39 -13.32 0.34
C ALA A 371 19.03 -13.37 1.03
N GLN A 372 18.24 -12.28 0.98
CA GLN A 372 16.86 -12.26 1.44
C GLN A 372 15.95 -13.15 0.59
N GLY A 373 16.08 -13.14 -0.74
CA GLY A 373 15.36 -14.05 -1.62
C GLY A 373 13.88 -13.71 -1.86
N PHE A 374 13.42 -12.56 -1.36
CA PHE A 374 12.11 -11.99 -1.65
C PHE A 374 12.17 -10.47 -1.53
N GLN A 375 11.21 -9.77 -2.13
CA GLN A 375 11.02 -8.33 -2.01
C GLN A 375 9.54 -8.02 -1.94
N GLY A 376 9.15 -7.12 -1.04
CA GLY A 376 7.79 -6.59 -0.95
C GLY A 376 6.88 -7.37 -0.01
N ALA A 377 5.89 -6.66 0.52
CA ALA A 377 4.77 -7.19 1.29
C ALA A 377 3.59 -6.22 1.18
N PHE A 378 2.38 -6.68 1.49
CA PHE A 378 1.24 -5.79 1.65
C PHE A 378 1.09 -5.33 3.09
N GLY A 379 0.62 -4.09 3.26
CA GLY A 379 0.08 -3.64 4.53
C GLY A 379 -1.19 -4.41 4.90
N LEU A 380 -1.64 -4.27 6.15
CA LEU A 380 -2.93 -4.82 6.57
C LEU A 380 -4.06 -4.27 5.69
N PRO A 381 -5.10 -5.08 5.42
CA PRO A 381 -6.28 -4.57 4.71
C PRO A 381 -6.94 -3.48 5.55
N ARG A 382 -7.33 -2.39 4.89
CA ARG A 382 -7.89 -1.21 5.54
C ARG A 382 -9.35 -1.01 5.15
N GLU A 383 -10.20 -0.64 6.09
CA GLU A 383 -11.54 -0.12 5.79
C GLU A 383 -11.44 1.36 5.46
N LEU A 384 -12.04 1.75 4.33
CA LEU A 384 -12.27 3.15 3.97
C LEU A 384 -13.71 3.54 4.28
N PHE A 385 -13.91 4.65 4.99
CA PHE A 385 -15.24 5.14 5.40
C PHE A 385 -15.24 6.66 5.53
N VAL A 386 -16.42 7.31 5.57
CA VAL A 386 -16.50 8.74 5.88
C VAL A 386 -16.38 8.92 7.39
N LYS A 387 -15.28 9.52 7.85
CA LYS A 387 -15.08 9.79 9.28
C LYS A 387 -15.65 11.17 9.63
N GLU A 388 -16.77 11.18 10.33
CA GLU A 388 -17.37 12.41 10.86
C GLU A 388 -16.89 12.71 12.30
N THR A 389 -16.56 13.97 12.57
CA THR A 389 -16.29 14.49 13.92
C THR A 389 -17.19 15.69 14.17
N TYR A 390 -17.98 15.64 15.24
CA TYR A 390 -19.00 16.65 15.56
C TYR A 390 -18.54 17.60 16.67
N ASN A 391 -19.19 18.76 16.74
CA ASN A 391 -18.99 19.78 17.78
C ASN A 391 -17.54 20.25 17.90
N ILE A 392 -16.84 20.35 16.77
CA ILE A 392 -15.47 20.83 16.71
C ILE A 392 -15.46 22.35 16.92
N ILE A 393 -14.48 22.80 17.68
CA ILE A 393 -14.20 24.22 17.93
C ILE A 393 -12.91 24.55 17.17
N PRO A 394 -12.97 25.43 16.14
CA PRO A 394 -11.77 25.83 15.41
C PRO A 394 -10.80 26.55 16.32
N GLU A 395 -9.50 26.27 16.17
CA GLU A 395 -8.46 26.95 16.92
C GLU A 395 -7.90 28.14 16.11
N PRO A 396 -7.53 29.26 16.77
CA PRO A 396 -6.83 30.35 16.10
C PRO A 396 -5.56 29.84 15.41
N GLY A 397 -5.44 30.06 14.09
CA GLY A 397 -4.29 29.60 13.29
C GLY A 397 -4.40 28.16 12.75
N ASN A 398 -5.42 27.39 13.16
CA ASN A 398 -5.70 26.06 12.60
C ASN A 398 -7.19 25.92 12.20
N PRO A 399 -7.63 26.66 11.16
CA PRO A 399 -8.99 26.53 10.67
C PRO A 399 -9.17 25.17 9.99
N ILE A 400 -10.14 24.38 10.47
CA ILE A 400 -10.49 23.03 9.98
C ILE A 400 -10.94 23.03 8.50
N ALA A 401 -11.15 24.21 7.90
CA ALA A 401 -11.54 24.42 6.51
C ALA A 401 -10.47 25.08 5.63
N ALA A 402 -9.21 25.17 6.09
CA ALA A 402 -8.11 25.46 5.18
C ALA A 402 -7.91 24.27 4.22
N LYS A 403 -7.12 24.47 3.14
CA LYS A 403 -6.75 23.41 2.19
C LYS A 403 -6.04 22.24 2.91
N SER A 404 -6.80 21.34 3.52
CA SER A 404 -6.36 20.23 4.38
C SER A 404 -7.08 18.92 4.02
N GLY A 405 -6.95 17.91 4.89
CA GLY A 405 -7.64 16.64 4.78
C GLY A 405 -9.08 16.66 5.29
N GLU A 406 -9.65 17.80 5.66
CA GLU A 406 -10.98 17.89 6.24
C GLU A 406 -11.90 18.81 5.45
N VAL A 407 -13.17 18.40 5.34
CA VAL A 407 -14.26 19.28 4.93
C VAL A 407 -15.06 19.64 6.18
N ALA A 408 -15.15 20.92 6.52
CA ALA A 408 -15.89 21.37 7.71
C ALA A 408 -17.14 22.18 7.35
N THR A 409 -18.26 21.85 7.99
CA THR A 409 -19.52 22.61 7.89
C THR A 409 -19.87 23.21 9.24
N GLN A 410 -20.20 24.50 9.27
CA GLN A 410 -20.62 25.19 10.50
C GLN A 410 -22.04 24.78 10.90
N ASN A 411 -22.22 24.45 12.17
CA ASN A 411 -23.49 24.15 12.81
C ASN A 411 -24.15 25.45 13.31
N ALA A 412 -25.48 25.43 13.51
CA ALA A 412 -26.24 26.60 13.98
C ALA A 412 -25.78 27.14 15.36
N ASN A 413 -25.17 26.29 16.19
CA ASN A 413 -24.63 26.66 17.50
C ASN A 413 -23.19 27.24 17.44
N GLY A 414 -22.65 27.49 16.25
CA GLY A 414 -21.31 28.04 16.03
C GLY A 414 -20.17 27.02 16.05
N THR A 415 -20.43 25.76 16.44
CA THR A 415 -19.46 24.65 16.30
C THR A 415 -19.41 24.13 14.87
N PHE A 416 -18.49 23.20 14.58
CA PHE A 416 -18.34 22.60 13.25
C PHE A 416 -18.54 21.09 13.29
N THR A 417 -18.97 20.54 12.16
CA THR A 417 -18.91 19.12 11.84
C THR A 417 -17.89 18.95 10.72
N ALA A 418 -16.83 18.18 10.96
CA ALA A 418 -15.85 17.86 9.92
C ALA A 418 -16.00 16.42 9.43
N SER A 419 -15.78 16.22 8.14
CA SER A 419 -15.62 14.92 7.50
C SER A 419 -14.23 14.80 6.87
N THR A 420 -13.69 13.59 6.85
CA THR A 420 -12.44 13.22 6.18
C THR A 420 -12.53 11.76 5.71
N LEU A 421 -11.57 11.31 4.91
CA LEU A 421 -11.42 9.89 4.65
C LEU A 421 -10.95 9.17 5.92
N GLY A 422 -11.84 8.37 6.49
CA GLY A 422 -11.51 7.44 7.55
C GLY A 422 -10.74 6.26 6.99
N VAL A 423 -9.69 5.87 7.70
CA VAL A 423 -8.85 4.71 7.37
C VAL A 423 -8.48 3.98 8.66
N ARG A 424 -8.76 2.67 8.70
CA ARG A 424 -8.38 1.81 9.83
C ARG A 424 -8.12 0.38 9.36
N PRO A 425 -7.28 -0.42 10.03
CA PRO A 425 -7.20 -1.85 9.76
C PRO A 425 -8.57 -2.51 9.89
N LEU A 426 -8.87 -3.50 9.04
CA LEU A 426 -10.09 -4.30 9.17
C LEU A 426 -10.15 -4.95 10.55
N GLN A 427 -11.10 -4.50 11.38
CA GLN A 427 -11.13 -4.84 12.81
C GLN A 427 -11.40 -6.33 13.07
N ASP A 428 -12.23 -6.95 12.23
CA ASP A 428 -12.50 -8.39 12.21
C ASP A 428 -11.26 -9.19 11.80
N VAL A 429 -10.51 -8.73 10.79
CA VAL A 429 -9.24 -9.34 10.36
C VAL A 429 -8.21 -9.25 11.49
N VAL A 430 -8.00 -8.07 12.08
CA VAL A 430 -7.07 -7.88 13.21
C VAL A 430 -7.47 -8.75 14.40
N LYS A 431 -8.77 -8.85 14.71
CA LYS A 431 -9.27 -9.75 15.76
C LYS A 431 -8.97 -11.21 15.43
N GLY A 432 -9.13 -11.61 14.18
CA GLY A 432 -8.82 -12.95 13.68
C GLY A 432 -7.33 -13.30 13.73
N LEU A 433 -6.47 -12.36 13.33
CA LEU A 433 -5.02 -12.48 13.40
C LEU A 433 -4.53 -12.67 14.85
N ARG A 434 -5.22 -12.04 15.81
CA ARG A 434 -4.96 -12.15 17.26
C ARG A 434 -5.54 -13.44 17.88
N GLN A 435 -6.24 -14.29 17.14
CA GLN A 435 -6.73 -15.56 17.70
C GLN A 435 -5.54 -16.45 18.11
N GLY A 436 -5.50 -16.85 19.39
CA GLY A 436 -4.39 -17.62 19.96
C GLY A 436 -3.17 -16.79 20.37
N SER A 437 -3.19 -15.48 20.14
CA SER A 437 -2.11 -14.57 20.56
C SER A 437 -2.07 -14.41 22.08
N LYS A 438 -0.87 -14.11 22.60
CA LYS A 438 -0.67 -13.70 24.00
C LYS A 438 -1.01 -12.21 24.10
N LYS A 439 -2.07 -11.88 24.85
CA LYS A 439 -2.42 -10.51 25.21
C LYS A 439 -1.81 -10.12 26.55
N THR A 440 -1.06 -9.03 26.57
CA THR A 440 -0.52 -8.42 27.80
C THR A 440 -1.02 -6.98 27.89
N SER A 441 -1.61 -6.61 29.04
CA SER A 441 -2.07 -5.24 29.29
C SER A 441 -1.23 -4.60 30.40
N PHE A 442 -0.91 -3.33 30.24
CA PHE A 442 -0.06 -2.57 31.15
C PHE A 442 -0.86 -1.50 31.88
N ARG A 443 -0.36 -1.08 33.05
CA ARG A 443 -1.11 -0.13 33.90
C ARG A 443 -1.14 1.24 33.24
N PRO A 444 -2.33 1.86 33.11
CA PRO A 444 -2.44 3.23 32.64
C PRO A 444 -1.76 4.17 33.64
N GLY A 445 -1.31 5.32 33.17
CA GLY A 445 -0.78 6.35 34.04
C GLY A 445 0.16 7.32 33.33
N LYS A 446 0.58 8.32 34.10
CA LYS A 446 1.60 9.27 33.68
C LYS A 446 2.96 8.62 33.67
N ARG A 447 3.80 9.04 32.74
CA ARG A 447 5.22 8.68 32.60
C ARG A 447 6.00 9.95 32.27
N SER A 448 7.16 10.08 32.91
CA SER A 448 8.10 11.19 32.72
C SER A 448 9.47 10.72 32.20
N SER A 449 9.56 9.44 31.82
CA SER A 449 10.73 8.80 31.23
C SER A 449 10.29 7.54 30.48
N THR A 450 11.16 7.05 29.60
CA THR A 450 10.93 5.81 28.86
C THR A 450 10.82 4.60 29.81
N GLU A 451 9.80 3.75 29.61
CA GLU A 451 9.55 2.54 30.41
C GLU A 451 9.52 1.30 29.50
N TYR A 452 10.49 0.39 29.66
CA TYR A 452 10.50 -0.88 28.95
C TYR A 452 9.40 -1.81 29.45
N LEU A 453 8.68 -2.40 28.50
CA LEU A 453 7.61 -3.34 28.78
C LEU A 453 8.19 -4.74 29.01
N ASN A 454 7.57 -5.51 29.91
CA ASN A 454 7.91 -6.91 30.13
C ASN A 454 7.28 -7.82 29.05
N GLU A 455 7.55 -7.51 27.78
CA GLU A 455 7.14 -8.29 26.61
C GLU A 455 8.19 -8.12 25.51
N SER A 456 8.45 -9.17 24.74
CA SER A 456 9.39 -9.14 23.61
C SER A 456 8.91 -10.01 22.46
N SER A 457 9.03 -9.50 21.24
CA SER A 457 8.71 -10.22 20.01
C SER A 457 9.23 -9.45 18.78
N ALA A 458 9.49 -10.15 17.69
CA ALA A 458 9.67 -9.53 16.36
C ALA A 458 8.35 -9.45 15.56
N HIS A 459 7.28 -10.05 16.08
CA HIS A 459 5.95 -10.14 15.48
C HIS A 459 4.89 -9.82 16.54
N PHE A 460 4.39 -8.58 16.58
CA PHE A 460 3.45 -8.11 17.60
C PHE A 460 2.62 -6.92 17.13
N SER A 461 1.54 -6.63 17.85
CA SER A 461 0.88 -5.32 17.79
C SER A 461 0.92 -4.66 19.16
N LEU A 462 1.17 -3.37 19.20
CA LEU A 462 1.18 -2.54 20.40
C LEU A 462 0.22 -1.36 20.19
N SER A 463 -0.74 -1.22 21.10
CA SER A 463 -1.71 -0.12 21.08
C SER A 463 -1.65 0.65 22.39
N ALA A 464 -1.80 1.97 22.32
CA ALA A 464 -2.04 2.82 23.49
C ALA A 464 -2.79 4.10 23.11
N THR A 465 -3.47 4.68 24.09
CA THR A 465 -4.10 5.99 23.99
C THR A 465 -3.29 7.00 24.80
N LEU A 466 -2.78 8.04 24.14
CA LEU A 466 -2.17 9.20 24.78
C LEU A 466 -3.27 10.22 25.07
N SER A 467 -3.71 10.27 26.32
CA SER A 467 -4.74 11.24 26.77
C SER A 467 -4.17 12.65 27.00
N SER A 468 -2.86 12.75 27.20
CA SER A 468 -2.11 14.01 27.23
C SER A 468 -0.63 13.75 26.99
N ALA A 469 0.08 14.65 26.32
CA ALA A 469 1.53 14.66 26.20
C ALA A 469 2.02 16.11 26.22
N SER A 470 3.03 16.42 27.05
CA SER A 470 3.65 17.76 27.12
C SER A 470 4.81 17.93 26.15
N GLY A 471 5.23 16.84 25.49
CA GLY A 471 6.30 16.77 24.52
C GLY A 471 6.27 15.42 23.79
N PRO A 472 7.28 15.10 22.97
CA PRO A 472 7.37 13.87 22.19
C PRO A 472 7.19 12.60 23.05
N ALA A 473 6.26 11.74 22.63
CA ALA A 473 5.94 10.49 23.29
C ALA A 473 5.40 9.44 22.31
N GLY A 474 5.51 8.17 22.66
CA GLY A 474 5.04 7.07 21.80
C GLY A 474 5.63 5.74 22.23
N PHE A 475 6.36 5.07 21.33
CA PHE A 475 6.93 3.75 21.59
C PHE A 475 8.38 3.63 21.14
N ILE A 476 9.14 2.78 21.83
CA ILE A 476 10.33 2.14 21.25
C ILE A 476 9.94 0.72 20.86
N ILE A 477 10.35 0.27 19.68
CA ILE A 477 10.16 -1.10 19.20
C ILE A 477 11.49 -1.69 18.71
N ARG A 478 11.53 -3.03 18.61
CA ARG A 478 12.68 -3.77 18.06
C ARG A 478 14.01 -3.36 18.69
N ALA A 479 14.00 -3.12 20.00
CA ALA A 479 15.20 -2.74 20.74
C ALA A 479 16.03 -3.98 21.15
N SER A 480 17.34 -3.92 20.95
CA SER A 480 18.29 -4.95 21.41
C SER A 480 18.50 -4.88 22.93
N GLU A 481 19.08 -5.91 23.55
CA GLU A 481 19.24 -5.94 25.01
C GLU A 481 20.19 -4.87 25.53
N ASP A 482 21.25 -4.60 24.77
CA ASP A 482 22.22 -3.54 25.02
C ASP A 482 21.75 -2.16 24.55
N GLY A 483 20.56 -2.09 23.94
CA GLY A 483 19.95 -0.87 23.43
C GLY A 483 20.72 -0.23 22.28
N THR A 484 21.62 -0.94 21.59
CA THR A 484 22.38 -0.42 20.43
C THR A 484 21.49 -0.22 19.21
N GLU A 485 20.63 -1.20 18.91
CA GLU A 485 19.58 -1.11 17.89
C GLU A 485 18.22 -0.84 18.55
N GLN A 486 17.44 0.07 17.97
CA GLN A 486 16.05 0.36 18.34
C GLN A 486 15.38 1.26 17.30
N THR A 487 14.06 1.24 17.24
CA THR A 487 13.25 2.14 16.41
C THR A 487 12.28 2.91 17.29
N ALA A 488 12.22 4.24 17.15
CA ALA A 488 11.29 5.07 17.91
C ALA A 488 10.09 5.47 17.05
N ILE A 489 8.87 5.28 17.57
CA ILE A 489 7.62 5.78 16.98
C ILE A 489 7.16 6.92 17.87
N VAL A 490 7.06 8.12 17.33
CA VAL A 490 6.95 9.36 18.11
C VAL A 490 5.79 10.20 17.62
N TYR A 491 4.89 10.56 18.53
CA TYR A 491 3.95 11.65 18.36
C TYR A 491 4.53 12.91 19.01
N ASP A 492 4.69 13.99 18.24
CA ASP A 492 5.10 15.30 18.73
C ASP A 492 3.89 16.25 18.76
N PRO A 493 3.39 16.64 19.94
CA PRO A 493 2.23 17.52 20.08
C PRO A 493 2.51 18.97 19.66
N THR A 494 3.77 19.40 19.60
CA THR A 494 4.16 20.76 19.20
C THR A 494 4.33 20.85 17.69
N ALA A 495 4.98 19.86 17.08
CA ALA A 495 5.18 19.80 15.64
C ALA A 495 3.94 19.27 14.88
N HIS A 496 2.98 18.66 15.59
CA HIS A 496 1.84 17.96 15.00
C HIS A 496 2.29 16.87 14.03
N THR A 497 3.25 16.04 14.44
CA THR A 497 3.79 14.96 13.61
C THR A 497 3.65 13.61 14.29
N ILE A 498 3.57 12.56 13.47
CA ILE A 498 3.80 11.18 13.89
C ILE A 498 4.93 10.65 13.01
N SER A 499 6.05 10.27 13.61
CA SER A 499 7.24 9.81 12.90
C SER A 499 7.73 8.45 13.39
N VAL A 500 8.51 7.79 12.53
CA VAL A 500 9.26 6.59 12.87
C VAL A 500 10.74 6.90 12.63
N ASP A 501 11.48 7.11 13.71
CA ASP A 501 12.93 7.31 13.69
C ASP A 501 13.63 5.95 13.53
N ARG A 502 14.28 5.80 12.39
CA ARG A 502 14.99 4.58 12.00
C ARG A 502 16.51 4.72 12.01
N SER A 503 17.03 5.85 12.49
CA SER A 503 18.47 6.13 12.54
C SER A 503 19.27 5.08 13.30
N ARG A 504 18.60 4.34 14.20
CA ARG A 504 19.16 3.27 15.03
C ARG A 504 18.48 1.91 14.83
N SER A 505 17.66 1.75 13.78
CA SER A 505 16.93 0.50 13.53
C SER A 505 17.83 -0.67 13.13
N SER A 506 19.00 -0.39 12.57
CA SER A 506 19.96 -1.40 12.14
C SER A 506 21.39 -0.90 12.30
N LEU A 507 22.32 -1.80 12.63
CA LEU A 507 23.76 -1.58 12.52
C LEU A 507 24.27 -1.73 11.07
N ILE A 508 23.49 -2.34 10.19
CA ILE A 508 23.83 -2.49 8.75
C ILE A 508 23.61 -1.13 8.08
N THR A 509 24.70 -0.43 7.76
CA THR A 509 24.67 0.98 7.33
C THR A 509 24.23 1.21 5.89
N GLN A 510 24.19 0.14 5.09
CA GLN A 510 23.74 0.16 3.70
C GLN A 510 22.22 0.23 3.57
N PHE A 511 21.47 -0.21 4.59
CA PHE A 511 20.02 -0.09 4.61
C PHE A 511 19.59 1.36 4.86
N ALA A 512 18.44 1.75 4.31
CA ALA A 512 17.92 3.08 4.53
C ALA A 512 17.50 3.25 6.01
N ASN A 513 17.94 4.37 6.60
CA ASN A 513 17.72 4.69 8.01
C ASN A 513 17.07 6.08 8.21
N PHE A 514 16.59 6.70 7.13
CA PHE A 514 15.93 8.00 7.20
C PHE A 514 14.63 7.91 8.01
N MET A 515 14.31 8.98 8.73
CA MET A 515 13.08 9.11 9.50
C MET A 515 11.87 9.12 8.55
N ALA A 516 10.97 8.14 8.71
CA ALA A 516 9.66 8.18 8.05
C ALA A 516 8.76 9.14 8.85
N SER A 517 8.02 10.03 8.19
CA SER A 517 7.29 11.10 8.90
C SER A 517 5.95 11.41 8.27
N GLY A 518 4.91 11.29 9.09
CA GLY A 518 3.65 11.98 8.87
C GLY A 518 3.79 13.42 9.33
N HIS A 519 3.83 14.35 8.38
CA HIS A 519 4.17 15.75 8.63
C HIS A 519 2.99 16.57 9.16
N TYR A 520 1.80 15.99 9.23
CA TYR A 520 0.63 16.62 9.83
C TYR A 520 -0.31 15.61 10.48
N PHE A 521 -0.48 15.76 11.79
CA PHE A 521 -1.49 15.12 12.60
C PHE A 521 -1.83 16.05 13.77
N ALA A 522 -2.88 16.85 13.60
CA ALA A 522 -3.38 17.74 14.64
C ALA A 522 -4.61 17.14 15.31
N PRO A 523 -4.56 16.84 16.62
CA PRO A 523 -5.73 16.41 17.37
C PRO A 523 -6.81 17.51 17.43
N LEU A 524 -8.04 17.17 17.02
CA LEU A 524 -9.18 18.08 17.00
C LEU A 524 -9.63 18.49 18.40
N LEU A 525 -10.04 19.75 18.54
CA LEU A 525 -10.69 20.28 19.75
C LEU A 525 -12.20 20.11 19.62
N HIS A 526 -12.81 19.25 20.45
CA HIS A 526 -14.24 19.00 20.42
C HIS A 526 -14.82 18.97 21.84
N GLY A 527 -15.94 19.67 22.06
CA GLY A 527 -16.54 19.78 23.40
C GLY A 527 -15.61 20.38 24.47
N GLY A 528 -14.68 21.26 24.08
CA GLY A 528 -13.71 21.91 24.99
C GLY A 528 -12.55 21.01 25.44
N LYS A 529 -12.39 19.82 24.86
CA LYS A 529 -11.27 18.91 25.11
C LYS A 529 -10.57 18.54 23.81
N ARG A 530 -9.24 18.53 23.84
CA ARG A 530 -8.45 18.02 22.73
C ARG A 530 -8.63 16.50 22.67
N GLU A 531 -8.84 15.95 21.49
CA GLU A 531 -8.98 14.51 21.32
C GLU A 531 -7.71 13.79 21.84
N ALA A 532 -7.90 12.61 22.41
CA ALA A 532 -6.78 11.73 22.75
C ALA A 532 -6.19 11.13 21.47
N VAL A 533 -4.89 10.82 21.50
CA VAL A 533 -4.20 10.19 20.36
C VAL A 533 -4.14 8.69 20.60
N ARG A 534 -4.98 7.93 19.91
CA ARG A 534 -4.89 6.46 19.89
C ARG A 534 -3.89 6.05 18.81
N LEU A 535 -2.85 5.36 19.22
CA LEU A 535 -1.86 4.75 18.34
C LEU A 535 -2.06 3.24 18.33
N ASP A 536 -2.16 2.67 17.13
CA ASP A 536 -2.19 1.23 16.88
C ASP A 536 -1.00 0.88 15.99
N VAL A 537 -0.01 0.18 16.55
CA VAL A 537 1.23 -0.19 15.86
C VAL A 537 1.27 -1.70 15.60
N PHE A 538 1.61 -2.08 14.38
CA PHE A 538 1.81 -3.47 13.98
C PHE A 538 3.26 -3.65 13.52
N VAL A 539 3.95 -4.64 14.07
CA VAL A 539 5.35 -4.96 13.76
C VAL A 539 5.43 -6.42 13.37
N ASP A 540 5.85 -6.71 12.14
CA ASP A 540 5.89 -8.07 11.59
C ASP A 540 7.17 -8.32 10.79
N GLY A 541 8.18 -8.90 11.44
CA GLY A 541 9.49 -9.02 10.80
C GLY A 541 10.03 -7.63 10.50
N SER A 542 10.25 -7.27 9.24
CA SER A 542 10.67 -5.90 8.89
C SER A 542 9.54 -4.89 8.82
N LEU A 543 8.29 -5.30 8.61
CA LEU A 543 7.21 -4.36 8.34
C LEU A 543 6.72 -3.69 9.63
N VAL A 544 6.57 -2.37 9.60
CA VAL A 544 6.01 -1.56 10.69
C VAL A 544 4.87 -0.71 10.11
N GLU A 545 3.66 -0.86 10.66
CA GLU A 545 2.52 0.01 10.35
C GLU A 545 2.05 0.75 11.58
N VAL A 546 1.84 2.06 11.46
CA VAL A 546 1.35 2.95 12.51
C VAL A 546 0.03 3.55 12.06
N PHE A 547 -1.03 3.34 12.84
CA PHE A 547 -2.34 3.95 12.62
C PHE A 547 -2.67 4.90 13.77
N ALA A 548 -3.29 6.04 13.45
CA ALA A 548 -3.76 6.98 14.47
C ALA A 548 -5.17 7.50 14.21
N ASN A 549 -6.02 7.44 15.25
CA ASN A 549 -7.39 8.00 15.29
C ASN A 549 -8.29 7.69 14.09
N ASP A 550 -8.06 6.57 13.40
CA ASP A 550 -8.76 6.13 12.19
C ASP A 550 -8.72 7.15 11.03
N ARG A 551 -7.67 7.98 10.94
CA ARG A 551 -7.49 8.95 9.84
C ARG A 551 -6.03 9.20 9.47
N PHE A 552 -5.14 8.33 9.93
CA PHE A 552 -3.71 8.41 9.72
C PHE A 552 -3.14 7.01 9.61
N ALA A 553 -2.26 6.81 8.63
CA ALA A 553 -1.47 5.60 8.46
C ALA A 553 -0.04 5.96 8.03
N LEU A 554 0.94 5.18 8.49
CA LEU A 554 2.33 5.26 8.08
C LEU A 554 2.94 3.86 8.10
N THR A 555 3.44 3.40 6.97
CA THR A 555 4.10 2.09 6.80
C THR A 555 5.59 2.26 6.53
N THR A 556 6.46 1.51 7.19
CA THR A 556 7.90 1.53 6.90
C THR A 556 8.54 0.18 7.20
N ARG A 557 9.86 0.10 6.99
CA ARG A 557 10.65 -1.11 7.19
C ARG A 557 11.78 -0.91 8.20
N VAL A 558 12.07 -1.95 8.98
CA VAL A 558 13.20 -2.02 9.93
C VAL A 558 13.91 -3.36 9.80
N TYR A 559 15.25 -3.35 9.82
CA TYR A 559 16.05 -4.57 9.62
C TYR A 559 17.15 -4.69 10.68
N PRO A 560 16.81 -4.89 11.98
CA PRO A 560 17.81 -5.08 13.01
C PRO A 560 18.76 -6.23 12.65
N SER A 561 20.06 -6.01 12.81
CA SER A 561 21.07 -7.03 12.55
C SER A 561 21.18 -8.01 13.73
N LYS A 562 20.79 -7.57 14.93
CA LYS A 562 20.81 -8.37 16.16
C LYS A 562 19.52 -9.15 16.34
N GLN A 563 19.64 -10.40 16.76
CA GLN A 563 18.48 -11.27 16.96
C GLN A 563 17.68 -10.96 18.22
N ASP A 564 18.37 -10.39 19.21
CA ASP A 564 17.77 -10.00 20.49
C ASP A 564 16.94 -8.72 20.39
N ALA A 565 16.99 -8.01 19.25
CA ALA A 565 16.25 -6.80 18.91
C ALA A 565 14.72 -7.04 18.85
N THR A 566 14.13 -7.26 20.02
CA THR A 566 12.75 -7.74 20.21
C THR A 566 12.03 -7.01 21.34
N LYS A 567 12.73 -6.18 22.12
CA LYS A 567 12.16 -5.41 23.23
C LYS A 567 11.32 -4.23 22.72
N MET A 568 10.43 -3.77 23.58
CA MET A 568 9.57 -2.62 23.34
C MET A 568 9.40 -1.78 24.61
N ALA A 569 9.11 -0.49 24.45
CA ALA A 569 8.96 0.46 25.56
C ALA A 569 7.88 1.50 25.26
N LEU A 570 7.31 2.08 26.31
CA LEU A 570 6.62 3.37 26.23
C LEU A 570 7.68 4.46 26.19
N TYR A 571 7.71 5.24 25.13
CA TYR A 571 8.68 6.32 24.93
C TYR A 571 8.13 7.64 25.45
N VAL A 572 8.96 8.36 26.21
CA VAL A 572 8.74 9.76 26.60
C VAL A 572 10.10 10.44 26.51
N GLU A 573 10.16 11.56 25.81
CA GLU A 573 11.38 12.37 25.71
C GLU A 573 11.80 12.93 27.08
N ASP A 574 13.11 13.09 27.28
CA ASP A 574 13.65 13.65 28.50
C ASP A 574 13.09 15.05 28.78
N GLY A 575 12.49 15.23 29.96
CA GLY A 575 11.84 16.47 30.35
C GLY A 575 10.37 16.61 29.92
N ALA A 576 9.82 15.64 29.18
CA ALA A 576 8.40 15.57 28.86
C ALA A 576 7.61 14.69 29.86
N GLU A 577 6.28 14.83 29.85
CA GLU A 577 5.34 13.93 30.52
C GLU A 577 4.27 13.49 29.52
N ALA A 578 3.92 12.20 29.54
CA ALA A 578 2.78 11.68 28.78
C ALA A 578 1.93 10.73 29.63
N LYS A 579 0.61 10.76 29.40
CA LYS A 579 -0.35 9.89 30.07
C LYS A 579 -0.87 8.83 29.11
N PHE A 580 -0.41 7.61 29.32
CA PHE A 580 -0.80 6.43 28.54
C PHE A 580 -2.01 5.74 29.17
N GLU A 581 -2.96 5.36 28.33
CA GLU A 581 -4.17 4.61 28.64
C GLU A 581 -4.28 3.41 27.69
N ASP A 582 -5.03 2.38 28.09
CA ASP A 582 -5.33 1.18 27.28
C ASP A 582 -4.12 0.46 26.65
N VAL A 583 -2.95 0.58 27.28
CA VAL A 583 -1.69 -0.02 26.77
C VAL A 583 -1.81 -1.53 26.69
N THR A 584 -1.78 -2.06 25.47
CA THR A 584 -1.97 -3.48 25.19
C THR A 584 -0.99 -3.96 24.14
N VAL A 585 -0.33 -5.08 24.42
CA VAL A 585 0.49 -5.83 23.45
C VAL A 585 -0.20 -7.14 23.13
N TYR A 586 -0.22 -7.50 21.85
CA TYR A 586 -0.49 -8.86 21.38
C TYR A 586 0.78 -9.40 20.73
N ALA A 587 1.18 -10.62 21.05
CA ALA A 587 2.29 -11.32 20.41
C ALA A 587 1.86 -12.75 20.01
N ASN A 588 2.61 -13.40 19.13
CA ASN A 588 2.28 -14.73 18.56
C ASN A 588 1.02 -14.70 17.68
N PHE A 589 1.08 -13.91 16.61
CA PHE A 589 0.01 -13.83 15.62
C PHE A 589 -0.15 -15.12 14.83
N LYS A 590 -1.33 -15.31 14.24
CA LYS A 590 -1.61 -16.43 13.32
C LYS A 590 -0.69 -16.35 12.09
N ASN A 591 -0.16 -17.50 11.64
CA ASN A 591 0.46 -17.61 10.32
C ASN A 591 -0.64 -17.49 9.25
N VAL A 592 -0.55 -16.47 8.40
CA VAL A 592 -1.57 -16.19 7.38
C VAL A 592 -1.48 -17.10 6.16
N PHE A 593 -0.37 -17.83 5.96
CA PHE A 593 -0.24 -18.87 4.95
C PHE A 593 0.12 -20.22 5.58
N PRO A 594 -0.84 -20.92 6.21
CA PRO A 594 -0.57 -22.19 6.88
C PRO A 594 -0.16 -23.31 5.90
N GLY A 595 -0.49 -23.19 4.61
CA GLY A 595 -0.09 -24.14 3.56
C GLY A 595 1.36 -24.02 3.09
N ARG A 596 2.06 -22.93 3.45
CA ARG A 596 3.47 -22.73 3.11
C ARG A 596 4.38 -23.33 4.20
N PRO A 597 5.55 -23.91 3.83
CA PRO A 597 6.57 -24.21 4.81
C PRO A 597 7.15 -22.91 5.39
N LYS A 598 7.80 -22.99 6.57
CA LYS A 598 8.47 -21.83 7.19
C LYS A 598 9.43 -21.13 6.22
N ASN A 599 10.21 -21.91 5.47
CA ASN A 599 11.02 -21.39 4.37
C ASN A 599 10.39 -21.79 3.03
N SER A 600 9.67 -20.87 2.41
CA SER A 600 9.06 -21.00 1.08
C SER A 600 9.94 -20.44 -0.05
N SER A 601 11.23 -20.19 0.20
CA SER A 601 12.15 -19.70 -0.83
C SER A 601 12.15 -20.57 -2.08
N SER A 602 12.36 -19.93 -3.22
CA SER A 602 12.56 -20.58 -4.51
C SER A 602 13.97 -20.29 -5.02
N PRO A 603 14.59 -21.17 -5.83
CA PRO A 603 15.90 -20.89 -6.42
C PRO A 603 15.86 -19.60 -7.24
N LEU A 604 16.80 -18.68 -7.01
CA LEU A 604 16.89 -17.48 -7.84
C LEU A 604 17.55 -17.81 -9.17
N VAL A 605 17.06 -17.22 -10.25
CA VAL A 605 17.58 -17.39 -11.61
C VAL A 605 18.06 -16.05 -12.17
N TRP A 606 18.80 -16.11 -13.26
CA TRP A 606 19.28 -14.93 -13.99
C TRP A 606 18.87 -15.06 -15.45
N ASP A 607 18.13 -14.07 -15.94
CA ASP A 607 17.70 -14.01 -17.33
C ASP A 607 18.88 -13.74 -18.27
N SER A 608 18.85 -14.36 -19.44
CA SER A 608 19.85 -14.07 -20.47
C SER A 608 19.68 -12.64 -21.02
N PRO A 609 20.73 -12.05 -21.63
CA PRO A 609 20.62 -10.76 -22.31
C PRO A 609 19.49 -10.73 -23.35
N GLU A 610 19.21 -11.84 -24.04
CA GLU A 610 18.13 -11.90 -25.02
C GLU A 610 16.74 -11.74 -24.36
N VAL A 611 16.53 -12.38 -23.21
CA VAL A 611 15.27 -12.32 -22.46
C VAL A 611 15.04 -10.92 -21.87
N SER A 612 16.08 -10.33 -21.29
CA SER A 612 16.02 -9.01 -20.64
C SER A 612 16.09 -7.82 -21.61
N GLY A 613 16.22 -8.05 -22.91
CA GLY A 613 16.45 -7.00 -23.90
C GLY A 613 17.80 -6.28 -23.68
N ASN A 614 18.82 -7.03 -23.29
CA ASN A 614 20.15 -6.57 -22.91
C ASN A 614 20.10 -5.55 -21.77
N GLY A 615 19.25 -5.80 -20.76
CA GLY A 615 19.00 -4.90 -19.65
C GLY A 615 18.02 -3.75 -19.94
N THR A 616 17.53 -3.63 -21.18
CA THR A 616 16.60 -2.56 -21.58
C THR A 616 15.21 -2.77 -20.99
N TYR A 617 14.75 -4.02 -20.93
CA TYR A 617 13.42 -4.34 -20.41
C TYR A 617 13.45 -4.49 -18.89
N TRP A 618 14.41 -5.22 -18.35
CA TRP A 618 14.62 -5.39 -16.91
C TRP A 618 16.05 -5.82 -16.58
N ALA A 619 16.42 -5.77 -15.30
CA ALA A 619 17.79 -6.03 -14.84
C ALA A 619 18.24 -7.49 -14.99
N GLY A 620 17.32 -8.45 -14.83
CA GLY A 620 17.55 -9.89 -15.03
C GLY A 620 17.65 -10.76 -13.76
N TRP A 621 17.67 -10.17 -12.55
CA TRP A 621 17.77 -10.88 -11.25
C TRP A 621 16.46 -10.94 -10.48
#